data_AF-A0A814Z932-F1
#
_entry.id   AF-A0A814Z932-F1
#
_cell.length_a   1.000
_cell.length_b   1.000
_cell.length_c   1.000
_cell.angle_alpha   90.00
_cell.angle_beta   90.00
_cell.angle_gamma   90.00
#
_symmetry.space_group_name_H-M   'P 1'
#
loop_
_entity.id
_entity.type
_entity.pdbx_description
1 polymer ?
#
loop_
_entity_poly.entity_id
_entity_poly.type
_entity_poly.pdbx_seq_one_letter_code
_entity_poly.pdbx_strand_id
1 'polypeptide(L)'
;MKHYLNYEKASSIILYEKTEKEATYVYLSLINFIITAFIDQATPIDQRIFYAWVTVFSSRLWKAWLQYVRNPDEILDTGNKNDVNQMKTKKVNKEKFYMTNVAYQSLELNAHNLLFIAMLVVEEQIQEDALNIFILNSQTCESTFRMVRSMSGMVSMRNLCDHYSVSDSESPCTKCAKNAGITTCDGCLAKFCRRCFNDHCQDLSKELDNVVYEHDILKQELEMPNENNSHYLLKQIDEWKKDSIDKINQLAHECRTDVLKLLEKNKDQLTDSFRKISNRVRKGRDDEDYDERDLSKWMTELKELKDELIKPSNFRIEEDKQRSPWIQKIRVCEDFHDRAKLEDS
;
A
#
# COMPACT_ATOMS: atom_id res chain seq x y z
N MET A 1 -0.48 -28.46 -4.52
CA MET A 1 -1.32 -27.70 -3.58
C MET A 1 -1.14 -28.21 -2.14
N LYS A 2 0.09 -28.12 -1.61
CA LYS A 2 0.47 -28.32 -0.20
C LYS A 2 1.86 -27.73 -0.08
N HIS A 3 1.97 -26.54 0.52
CA HIS A 3 3.16 -25.88 1.08
C HIS A 3 2.91 -24.37 1.14
N TYR A 4 1.81 -23.99 1.80
CA TYR A 4 1.69 -22.68 2.43
C TYR A 4 1.57 -22.95 3.92
N LEU A 5 2.25 -22.12 4.73
CA LEU A 5 2.39 -22.15 6.19
C LEU A 5 3.70 -22.75 6.72
N ASN A 6 4.73 -21.90 6.76
CA ASN A 6 5.53 -21.76 7.97
C ASN A 6 6.25 -20.39 8.00
N TYR A 7 5.47 -19.30 8.03
CA TYR A 7 6.00 -17.93 8.04
C TYR A 7 6.66 -17.54 9.39
N GLU A 8 6.27 -18.16 10.51
CA GLU A 8 6.88 -17.88 11.83
C GLU A 8 8.30 -18.49 12.01
N LYS A 9 8.63 -19.53 11.24
CA LYS A 9 9.98 -20.10 11.20
C LYS A 9 10.92 -19.36 10.26
N ALA A 10 10.40 -18.61 9.29
CA ALA A 10 11.23 -17.85 8.35
C ALA A 10 11.89 -16.63 9.02
N SER A 11 11.21 -15.98 9.97
CA SER A 11 11.75 -14.80 10.66
C SER A 11 12.76 -15.12 11.78
N SER A 12 12.69 -16.32 12.37
CA SER A 12 13.55 -16.73 13.49
C SER A 12 14.82 -17.48 13.07
N ILE A 13 14.91 -17.95 11.82
CA ILE A 13 16.09 -18.67 11.29
C ILE A 13 17.13 -17.72 10.66
N ILE A 14 16.75 -16.51 10.25
CA ILE A 14 17.63 -15.67 9.41
C ILE A 14 18.74 -14.95 10.19
N LEU A 15 18.69 -14.89 11.54
CA LEU A 15 19.57 -13.99 12.29
C LEU A 15 20.31 -14.53 13.50
N TYR A 16 20.27 -15.84 13.80
CA TYR A 16 21.13 -16.33 14.89
C TYR A 16 21.63 -17.75 14.63
N GLU A 17 22.97 -17.85 14.54
CA GLU A 17 23.84 -19.04 14.53
C GLU A 17 24.22 -19.69 13.19
N LYS A 18 25.50 -19.48 12.79
CA LYS A 18 26.31 -20.01 11.65
C LYS A 18 26.36 -19.12 10.39
N THR A 19 27.07 -18.01 10.50
CA THR A 19 26.64 -16.71 9.97
C THR A 19 27.20 -16.21 8.62
N GLU A 20 28.03 -16.95 7.86
CA GLU A 20 28.55 -16.42 6.57
C GLU A 20 28.02 -17.13 5.31
N LYS A 21 27.87 -18.46 5.36
CA LYS A 21 27.44 -19.24 4.18
C LYS A 21 25.97 -18.98 3.83
N GLU A 22 25.11 -18.84 4.84
CA GLU A 22 23.68 -18.60 4.67
C GLU A 22 23.39 -17.17 4.19
N ALA A 23 24.08 -16.18 4.74
CA ALA A 23 23.98 -14.79 4.27
C ALA A 23 24.43 -14.64 2.81
N THR A 24 25.54 -15.30 2.44
CA THR A 24 26.02 -15.34 1.04
C THR A 24 25.01 -16.02 0.13
N TYR A 25 24.42 -17.14 0.57
CA TYR A 25 23.38 -17.83 -0.17
C TYR A 25 22.15 -16.94 -0.42
N VAL A 26 21.68 -16.22 0.60
CA VAL A 26 20.57 -15.28 0.48
C VAL A 26 20.91 -14.17 -0.51
N TYR A 27 22.10 -13.56 -0.40
CA TYR A 27 22.57 -12.53 -1.33
C TYR A 27 22.59 -13.04 -2.77
N LEU A 28 23.21 -14.20 -3.03
CA LEU A 28 23.26 -14.80 -4.36
C LEU A 28 21.88 -15.15 -4.90
N SER A 29 20.96 -15.60 -4.02
CA SER A 29 19.58 -15.86 -4.38
C SER A 29 18.85 -14.58 -4.83
N LEU A 30 19.06 -13.47 -4.12
CA LEU A 30 18.50 -12.17 -4.49
C LEU A 30 19.05 -11.67 -5.82
N ILE A 31 20.35 -11.81 -6.07
CA ILE A 31 20.94 -11.48 -7.37
C ILE A 31 20.34 -12.35 -8.47
N ASN A 32 20.17 -13.65 -8.24
CA ASN A 32 19.55 -14.54 -9.20
C ASN A 32 18.10 -14.13 -9.50
N PHE A 33 17.32 -13.73 -8.49
CA PHE A 33 15.97 -13.22 -8.70
C PHE A 33 15.93 -11.93 -9.51
N ILE A 34 16.89 -11.02 -9.33
CA ILE A 34 17.02 -9.82 -10.18
C ILE A 34 17.28 -10.21 -11.63
N ILE A 35 18.20 -11.16 -11.86
CA ILE A 35 18.52 -11.65 -13.21
C ILE A 35 17.29 -12.32 -13.84
N THR A 36 16.60 -13.20 -13.11
CA THR A 36 15.39 -13.87 -13.61
C THR A 36 14.26 -12.88 -13.91
N ALA A 37 14.10 -11.83 -13.10
CA ALA A 37 13.07 -10.82 -13.30
C ALA A 37 13.34 -9.93 -14.53
N PHE A 38 14.57 -9.42 -14.68
CA PHE A 38 14.86 -8.32 -15.62
C PHE A 38 15.76 -8.69 -16.80
N ILE A 39 16.41 -9.86 -16.78
CA ILE A 39 17.42 -10.23 -17.79
C ILE A 39 17.08 -11.54 -18.52
N ASP A 40 16.61 -12.56 -17.80
CA ASP A 40 16.32 -13.86 -18.42
C ASP A 40 15.18 -13.75 -19.43
N GLN A 41 15.33 -14.29 -20.65
CA GLN A 41 14.36 -14.22 -21.75
C GLN A 41 13.22 -15.22 -21.63
N ALA A 42 13.42 -16.33 -20.95
CA ALA A 42 12.44 -17.39 -20.86
C ALA A 42 11.36 -17.15 -19.78
N THR A 43 11.56 -16.18 -18.88
CA THR A 43 10.68 -15.96 -17.74
C THR A 43 9.34 -15.33 -18.17
N PRO A 44 8.19 -15.91 -17.79
CA PRO A 44 6.87 -15.32 -18.02
C PRO A 44 6.61 -14.11 -17.10
N ILE A 45 5.69 -13.23 -17.50
CA ILE A 45 5.48 -11.92 -16.86
C ILE A 45 5.09 -12.00 -15.37
N ASP A 46 4.26 -12.96 -15.02
CA ASP A 46 3.80 -13.22 -13.65
C ASP A 46 4.97 -13.56 -12.71
N GLN A 47 5.86 -14.43 -13.17
CA GLN A 47 7.07 -14.79 -12.43
C GLN A 47 8.04 -13.62 -12.32
N ARG A 48 8.17 -12.79 -13.35
CA ARG A 48 9.03 -11.61 -13.29
C ARG A 48 8.57 -10.62 -12.24
N ILE A 49 7.26 -10.33 -12.21
CA ILE A 49 6.66 -9.46 -11.20
C ILE A 49 6.92 -10.05 -9.81
N PHE A 50 6.71 -11.35 -9.64
CA PHE A 50 6.98 -12.02 -8.37
C PHE A 50 8.45 -11.86 -7.93
N TYR A 51 9.42 -12.21 -8.77
CA TYR A 51 10.84 -12.14 -8.41
C TYR A 51 11.34 -10.70 -8.21
N ALA A 52 10.85 -9.74 -9.01
CA ALA A 52 11.14 -8.32 -8.81
C ALA A 52 10.69 -7.84 -7.42
N TRP A 53 9.44 -8.13 -7.04
CA TRP A 53 8.88 -7.69 -5.77
C TRP A 53 9.47 -8.41 -4.56
N VAL A 54 9.74 -9.72 -4.65
CA VAL A 54 10.48 -10.45 -3.61
C VAL A 54 11.81 -9.77 -3.33
N THR A 55 12.54 -9.38 -4.39
CA THR A 55 13.83 -8.71 -4.24
C THR A 55 13.71 -7.32 -3.62
N VAL A 56 12.70 -6.53 -4.02
CA VAL A 56 12.41 -5.22 -3.42
C VAL A 56 12.10 -5.36 -1.93
N PHE A 57 11.22 -6.29 -1.53
CA PHE A 57 10.85 -6.48 -0.13
C PHE A 57 12.02 -6.97 0.71
N SER A 58 12.81 -7.93 0.21
CA SER A 58 14.03 -8.38 0.89
C SER A 58 15.05 -7.24 1.04
N SER A 59 15.20 -6.39 0.03
CA SER A 59 16.10 -5.23 0.09
C SER A 59 15.62 -4.18 1.09
N ARG A 60 14.31 -3.89 1.14
CA ARG A 60 13.69 -3.03 2.16
C ARG A 60 13.92 -3.56 3.57
N LEU A 61 13.70 -4.86 3.78
CA LEU A 61 13.92 -5.50 5.07
C LEU A 61 15.40 -5.43 5.47
N TRP A 62 16.33 -5.68 4.54
CA TRP A 62 17.76 -5.56 4.80
C TRP A 62 18.16 -4.12 5.16
N LYS A 63 17.64 -3.12 4.44
CA LYS A 63 17.87 -1.69 4.73
C LYS A 63 17.33 -1.30 6.10
N ALA A 64 16.09 -1.70 6.42
CA ALA A 64 15.45 -1.44 7.71
C ALA A 64 16.21 -2.13 8.86
N TRP A 65 16.65 -3.37 8.67
CA TRP A 65 17.46 -4.09 9.65
C TRP A 65 18.80 -3.39 9.93
N LEU A 66 19.50 -2.92 8.89
CA LEU A 66 20.74 -2.14 9.05
C LEU A 66 20.51 -0.82 9.79
N GLN A 67 19.35 -0.19 9.60
CA GLN A 67 18.95 1.02 10.32
C GLN A 67 18.52 0.74 11.75
N TYR A 68 17.87 -0.39 12.04
CA TYR A 68 17.47 -0.77 13.38
C TYR A 68 18.68 -1.17 14.25
N VAL A 69 19.62 -1.94 13.68
CA VAL A 69 20.92 -2.26 14.30
C VAL A 69 21.81 -1.01 14.49
N ARG A 70 21.42 0.15 13.94
CA ARG A 70 22.07 1.46 14.15
C ARG A 70 21.71 2.11 15.49
N ASN A 71 20.57 1.76 16.10
CA ASN A 71 20.07 2.33 17.37
C ASN A 71 19.98 1.33 18.56
N PRO A 72 20.98 0.46 18.87
CA PRO A 72 20.92 -0.33 20.10
C PRO A 72 21.10 0.52 21.36
N ASP A 73 21.83 1.64 21.26
CA ASP A 73 22.23 2.46 22.40
C ASP A 73 21.13 3.39 22.93
N GLU A 74 19.99 3.53 22.22
CA GLU A 74 18.85 4.35 22.67
C GLU A 74 17.86 3.59 23.58
N ILE A 75 17.94 2.26 23.68
CA ILE A 75 16.96 1.45 24.43
C ILE A 75 17.48 1.05 25.83
N LEU A 76 18.75 1.30 26.17
CA LEU A 76 19.33 0.91 27.47
C LEU A 76 20.08 2.02 28.23
N ASP A 77 19.90 3.31 27.92
CA ASP A 77 20.48 4.39 28.76
C ASP A 77 19.43 5.00 29.71
N THR A 78 18.97 4.19 30.67
CA THR A 78 18.58 4.71 31.98
C THR A 78 19.74 4.50 32.95
N GLY A 79 20.70 5.42 32.90
CA GLY A 79 21.46 5.84 34.08
C GLY A 79 22.88 5.27 34.18
N ASN A 80 23.85 5.97 33.60
CA ASN A 80 24.92 6.56 34.41
C ASN A 80 25.72 7.58 33.59
N LYS A 81 25.55 8.87 33.91
CA LYS A 81 26.49 9.91 33.52
C LYS A 81 27.72 9.74 34.40
N ASN A 82 28.79 9.15 33.87
CA ASN A 82 30.20 9.41 34.21
C ASN A 82 31.09 8.40 33.47
N ASP A 83 31.33 8.62 32.18
CA ASP A 83 32.57 8.22 31.49
C ASP A 83 32.62 8.83 30.08
N VAL A 84 32.56 10.17 30.05
CA VAL A 84 32.87 10.95 28.84
C VAL A 84 34.40 10.99 28.74
N ASN A 85 35.02 9.97 28.14
CA ASN A 85 36.27 10.06 27.37
C ASN A 85 36.98 8.71 27.13
N GLN A 86 36.28 7.60 26.78
CA GLN A 86 37.00 6.46 26.16
C GLN A 86 36.17 5.44 25.37
N MET A 87 35.10 5.85 24.70
CA MET A 87 34.46 5.04 23.64
C MET A 87 34.13 5.89 22.40
N LYS A 88 35.17 6.50 21.81
CA LYS A 88 35.17 6.80 20.37
C LYS A 88 35.65 5.57 19.60
N THR A 89 35.03 4.43 19.87
CA THR A 89 35.26 3.16 19.17
C THR A 89 34.52 3.23 17.84
N LYS A 90 35.29 3.26 16.75
CA LYS A 90 34.92 2.97 15.35
C LYS A 90 33.41 2.88 15.09
N LYS A 91 32.80 4.01 14.71
CA LYS A 91 31.54 4.02 13.95
C LYS A 91 31.84 3.33 12.61
N VAL A 92 31.78 2.00 12.58
CA VAL A 92 31.93 1.23 11.35
C VAL A 92 30.87 1.76 10.40
N ASN A 93 31.29 2.33 9.28
CA ASN A 93 30.39 2.88 8.28
C ASN A 93 29.68 1.71 7.58
N LYS A 94 28.66 1.16 8.24
CA LYS A 94 27.94 -0.04 7.80
C LYS A 94 27.10 0.20 6.53
N GLU A 95 26.96 1.44 6.07
CA GLU A 95 26.42 1.76 4.74
C GLU A 95 27.25 1.12 3.61
N LYS A 96 28.53 0.81 3.86
CA LYS A 96 29.38 0.05 2.92
C LYS A 96 28.94 -1.41 2.73
N PHE A 97 28.11 -1.96 3.62
CA PHE A 97 27.64 -3.35 3.56
C PHE A 97 26.25 -3.47 2.92
N TYR A 98 25.72 -2.37 2.38
CA TYR A 98 24.48 -2.35 1.62
C TYR A 98 24.77 -2.00 0.16
N MET A 99 23.87 -2.38 -0.74
CA MET A 99 23.94 -1.92 -2.14
C MET A 99 23.92 -0.39 -2.21
N THR A 100 24.51 0.18 -3.25
CA THR A 100 24.51 1.64 -3.42
C THR A 100 23.08 2.16 -3.49
N ASN A 101 22.85 3.38 -3.01
CA ASN A 101 21.51 3.97 -3.03
C ASN A 101 20.93 4.03 -4.45
N VAL A 102 21.79 4.26 -5.45
CA VAL A 102 21.42 4.26 -6.87
C VAL A 102 20.96 2.87 -7.32
N ALA A 103 21.68 1.80 -6.97
CA ALA A 103 21.28 0.43 -7.31
C ALA A 103 19.95 0.04 -6.64
N TYR A 104 19.78 0.42 -5.37
CA TYR A 104 18.53 0.20 -4.64
C TYR A 104 17.34 0.93 -5.28
N GLN A 105 17.50 2.23 -5.58
CA GLN A 105 16.44 3.02 -6.20
C GLN A 105 16.11 2.50 -7.61
N SER A 106 17.12 2.09 -8.38
CA SER A 106 16.90 1.49 -9.70
C SER A 106 16.11 0.19 -9.60
N LEU A 107 16.38 -0.66 -8.61
CA LEU A 107 15.60 -1.88 -8.38
C LEU A 107 14.13 -1.56 -8.08
N GLU A 108 13.86 -0.59 -7.20
CA GLU A 108 12.49 -0.17 -6.87
C GLU A 108 11.77 0.40 -8.09
N LEU A 109 12.40 1.33 -8.82
CA LEU A 109 11.82 1.93 -10.01
C LEU A 109 11.51 0.88 -11.08
N ASN A 110 12.42 -0.05 -11.33
CA ASN A 110 12.21 -1.10 -12.33
C ASN A 110 11.05 -2.04 -11.94
N ALA A 111 10.93 -2.40 -10.66
CA ALA A 111 9.83 -3.25 -10.18
C ALA A 111 8.46 -2.54 -10.27
N HIS A 112 8.42 -1.26 -9.88
CA HIS A 112 7.22 -0.44 -9.98
C HIS A 112 6.79 -0.22 -11.43
N ASN A 113 7.72 0.13 -12.32
CA ASN A 113 7.44 0.33 -13.74
C ASN A 113 6.95 -0.96 -14.40
N LEU A 114 7.57 -2.10 -14.08
CA LEU A 114 7.12 -3.39 -14.60
C LEU A 114 5.68 -3.71 -14.20
N LEU A 115 5.34 -3.50 -12.93
CA LEU A 115 3.97 -3.69 -12.44
C LEU A 115 2.99 -2.73 -13.12
N PHE A 116 3.38 -1.46 -13.27
CA PHE A 116 2.54 -0.45 -13.88
C PHE A 116 2.25 -0.75 -15.36
N ILE A 117 3.27 -1.12 -16.14
CA ILE A 117 3.10 -1.55 -17.54
C ILE A 117 2.18 -2.78 -17.59
N ALA A 118 2.35 -3.74 -16.69
CA ALA A 118 1.48 -4.91 -16.62
C ALA A 118 0.01 -4.54 -16.32
N MET A 119 -0.23 -3.59 -15.44
CA MET A 119 -1.57 -3.08 -15.17
C MET A 119 -2.19 -2.40 -16.40
N LEU A 120 -1.42 -1.54 -17.10
CA LEU A 120 -1.91 -0.87 -18.30
C LEU A 120 -2.30 -1.86 -19.42
N VAL A 121 -1.58 -2.97 -19.56
CA VAL A 121 -1.93 -4.04 -20.51
C VAL A 121 -3.21 -4.76 -20.09
N VAL A 122 -3.36 -5.09 -18.80
CA VAL A 122 -4.56 -5.73 -18.26
C VAL A 122 -5.80 -4.83 -18.41
N GLU A 123 -5.62 -3.52 -18.30
CA GLU A 123 -6.66 -2.52 -18.53
C GLU A 123 -6.88 -2.18 -20.01
N GLU A 124 -6.25 -2.91 -20.93
CA GLU A 124 -6.34 -2.73 -22.39
C GLU A 124 -5.95 -1.32 -22.88
N GLN A 125 -5.17 -0.56 -22.09
CA GLN A 125 -4.72 0.79 -22.46
C GLN A 125 -3.51 0.75 -23.41
N ILE A 126 -2.72 -0.32 -23.37
CA ILE A 126 -1.56 -0.54 -24.24
C ILE A 126 -1.53 -1.99 -24.74
N GLN A 127 -0.83 -2.24 -25.85
CA GLN A 127 -0.72 -3.56 -26.46
C GLN A 127 0.13 -4.54 -25.63
N GLU A 128 -0.17 -5.83 -25.70
CA GLU A 128 0.57 -6.90 -25.00
C GLU A 128 2.08 -6.91 -25.32
N ASP A 129 2.47 -6.45 -26.51
CA ASP A 129 3.88 -6.30 -26.91
C ASP A 129 4.68 -5.39 -25.97
N ALA A 130 4.01 -4.48 -25.23
CA ALA A 130 4.65 -3.64 -24.21
C ALA A 130 5.20 -4.44 -23.02
N LEU A 131 4.74 -5.69 -22.80
CA LEU A 131 5.30 -6.60 -21.80
C LEU A 131 6.63 -7.22 -22.21
N ASN A 132 7.09 -6.95 -23.43
CA ASN A 132 8.39 -7.41 -23.88
C ASN A 132 9.51 -6.58 -23.22
N ILE A 133 9.90 -6.96 -22.01
CA ILE A 133 10.89 -6.26 -21.18
C ILE A 133 12.26 -6.12 -21.85
N PHE A 134 12.56 -6.92 -22.89
CA PHE A 134 13.82 -6.81 -23.62
C PHE A 134 13.96 -5.51 -24.40
N ILE A 135 12.84 -4.88 -24.79
CA ILE A 135 12.89 -3.57 -25.45
C ILE A 135 13.17 -2.45 -24.45
N LEU A 136 13.00 -2.71 -23.15
CA LEU A 136 13.18 -1.73 -22.08
C LEU A 136 14.62 -1.68 -21.55
N ASN A 137 15.49 -2.59 -22.00
CA ASN A 137 16.91 -2.58 -21.63
C ASN A 137 17.77 -1.80 -22.63
N SER A 138 18.92 -1.31 -22.18
CA SER A 138 19.87 -0.57 -23.02
C SER A 138 20.74 -1.46 -23.92
N GLN A 139 20.59 -2.80 -23.85
CA GLN A 139 21.48 -3.74 -24.52
C GLN A 139 21.44 -3.58 -26.05
N THR A 140 20.27 -3.31 -26.61
CA THR A 140 20.10 -3.04 -28.04
C THR A 140 20.86 -1.77 -28.45
N CYS A 141 20.79 -0.71 -27.66
CA CYS A 141 21.55 0.52 -27.90
C CYS A 141 23.06 0.27 -27.83
N GLU A 142 23.53 -0.47 -26.81
CA GLU A 142 24.95 -0.84 -26.69
C GLU A 142 25.43 -1.68 -27.88
N SER A 143 24.62 -2.63 -28.35
CA SER A 143 24.91 -3.43 -29.54
C SER A 143 25.06 -2.56 -30.78
N THR A 144 24.12 -1.64 -31.00
CA THR A 144 24.19 -0.67 -32.11
C THR A 144 25.44 0.19 -32.03
N PHE A 145 25.78 0.72 -30.85
CA PHE A 145 27.01 1.50 -30.67
C PHE A 145 28.28 0.67 -30.89
N ARG A 146 28.31 -0.60 -30.47
CA ARG A 146 29.42 -1.52 -30.77
C ARG A 146 29.54 -1.76 -32.27
N MET A 147 28.41 -1.95 -32.96
CA MET A 147 28.38 -2.14 -34.41
C MET A 147 28.88 -0.90 -35.15
N VAL A 148 28.39 0.29 -34.80
CA VAL A 148 28.86 1.57 -35.37
C VAL A 148 30.35 1.77 -35.14
N ARG A 149 30.86 1.48 -33.93
CA ARG A 149 32.31 1.55 -33.65
C ARG A 149 33.11 0.53 -34.46
N SER A 150 32.56 -0.67 -34.69
CA SER A 150 33.22 -1.69 -35.50
C SER A 150 33.24 -1.37 -37.00
N MET A 151 32.24 -0.63 -37.49
CA MET A 151 32.14 -0.16 -38.88
C MET A 151 32.96 1.12 -39.12
N SER A 152 33.25 1.89 -38.07
CA SER A 152 34.05 3.11 -38.13
C SER A 152 35.54 2.78 -38.13
N GLY A 153 36.01 2.12 -39.19
CA GLY A 153 37.44 2.10 -39.52
C GLY A 153 37.86 3.45 -40.11
N MET A 154 38.71 4.19 -39.40
CA MET A 154 39.48 5.41 -39.79
C MET A 154 38.82 6.54 -40.61
N VAL A 155 37.52 6.52 -40.91
CA VAL A 155 36.88 7.59 -41.70
C VAL A 155 35.75 8.25 -40.91
N SER A 156 35.99 9.52 -40.61
CA SER A 156 35.13 10.44 -39.86
C SER A 156 33.75 10.62 -40.51
N MET A 157 32.72 10.76 -39.66
CA MET A 157 31.30 11.01 -39.98
C MET A 157 31.05 12.33 -40.76
N ARG A 158 31.56 12.46 -41.99
CA ARG A 158 31.36 13.69 -42.80
C ARG A 158 30.79 13.50 -44.20
N ASN A 159 30.67 12.28 -44.70
CA ASN A 159 30.41 12.06 -46.13
C ASN A 159 29.04 11.44 -46.46
N LEU A 160 28.04 11.50 -45.59
CA LEU A 160 26.73 10.89 -45.87
C LEU A 160 25.71 11.81 -46.59
N CYS A 161 26.01 13.09 -46.86
CA CYS A 161 25.00 14.04 -47.35
C CYS A 161 25.05 14.44 -48.84
N ASP A 162 26.06 14.06 -49.63
CA ASP A 162 26.32 14.74 -50.92
C ASP A 162 26.01 13.96 -52.21
N HIS A 163 25.23 12.88 -52.17
CA HIS A 163 24.84 12.21 -53.41
C HIS A 163 23.36 11.87 -53.45
N TYR A 164 22.52 12.78 -53.98
CA TYR A 164 21.41 12.46 -54.89
C TYR A 164 20.84 13.74 -55.52
N SER A 165 21.29 14.09 -56.72
CA SER A 165 20.57 14.98 -57.64
C SER A 165 20.37 14.24 -58.96
N VAL A 166 19.13 13.78 -59.18
CA VAL A 166 18.66 13.23 -60.45
C VAL A 166 17.44 14.03 -60.91
N SER A 167 17.44 14.27 -62.21
CA SER A 167 16.67 15.19 -63.05
C SER A 167 15.14 15.10 -63.05
N ASP A 168 14.58 16.26 -63.38
CA ASP A 168 13.19 16.67 -63.61
C ASP A 168 12.22 15.69 -64.29
N SER A 169 11.08 15.50 -63.62
CA SER A 169 9.77 15.51 -64.25
C SER A 169 8.99 16.67 -63.61
N GLU A 170 8.57 17.66 -64.41
CA GLU A 170 7.87 18.87 -63.96
C GLU A 170 6.49 18.56 -63.35
N SER A 171 6.45 18.04 -62.13
CA SER A 171 5.22 17.97 -61.35
C SER A 171 4.92 19.35 -60.78
N PRO A 172 3.71 19.91 -61.01
CA PRO A 172 3.36 21.23 -60.51
C PRO A 172 3.27 21.24 -58.98
N CYS A 173 3.47 22.41 -58.38
CA CYS A 173 3.31 22.64 -56.95
C CYS A 173 1.91 22.20 -56.48
N THR A 174 1.87 21.33 -55.47
CA THR A 174 0.64 20.75 -54.91
C THR A 174 -0.31 21.82 -54.34
N LYS A 175 0.23 22.93 -53.79
CA LYS A 175 -0.56 24.01 -53.16
C LYS A 175 -1.13 25.02 -54.15
N CYS A 176 -0.41 25.34 -55.23
CA CYS A 176 -0.81 26.42 -56.15
C CYS A 176 -1.03 26.00 -57.60
N ALA A 177 -0.59 24.80 -58.01
CA ALA A 177 -0.66 24.22 -59.35
C ALA A 177 -0.09 25.06 -60.51
N LYS A 178 0.49 26.24 -60.23
CA LYS A 178 0.94 27.23 -61.22
C LYS A 178 2.44 27.20 -61.49
N ASN A 179 3.23 26.86 -60.48
CA ASN A 179 4.69 26.86 -60.55
C ASN A 179 5.21 25.42 -60.44
N ALA A 180 6.38 25.14 -61.01
CA ALA A 180 7.05 23.84 -60.84
C ALA A 180 7.35 23.56 -59.36
N GLY A 181 7.09 22.32 -58.93
CA GLY A 181 7.45 21.83 -57.61
C GLY A 181 8.94 21.54 -57.55
N ILE A 182 9.72 22.44 -56.93
CA ILE A 182 11.19 22.34 -56.85
C ILE A 182 11.66 21.66 -55.56
N THR A 183 10.77 21.48 -54.57
CA THR A 183 11.12 20.93 -53.26
C THR A 183 10.00 20.02 -52.77
N THR A 184 10.34 18.83 -52.31
CA THR A 184 9.41 17.89 -51.68
C THR A 184 9.55 18.01 -50.16
N CYS A 185 8.43 18.08 -49.44
CA CYS A 185 8.46 17.96 -47.98
C CYS A 185 8.43 16.48 -47.59
N ASP A 186 9.40 16.00 -46.82
CA ASP A 186 9.47 14.59 -46.41
C ASP A 186 8.32 14.19 -45.47
N GLY A 187 7.79 15.14 -44.69
CA GLY A 187 6.72 14.89 -43.72
C GLY A 187 5.34 14.66 -44.37
N CYS A 188 4.97 15.48 -45.36
CA CYS A 188 3.69 15.35 -46.05
C CYS A 188 3.80 14.77 -47.48
N LEU A 189 5.00 14.47 -47.95
CA LEU A 189 5.34 13.97 -49.29
C LEU A 189 4.87 14.86 -50.46
N ALA A 190 4.39 16.07 -50.18
CA ALA A 190 3.91 17.00 -51.17
C ALA A 190 5.06 17.82 -51.79
N LYS A 191 4.95 18.07 -53.10
CA LYS A 191 5.88 18.94 -53.83
C LYS A 191 5.40 20.37 -53.85
N PHE A 192 6.30 21.32 -53.58
CA PHE A 192 5.99 22.73 -53.48
C PHE A 192 6.93 23.58 -54.35
N CYS A 193 6.42 24.71 -54.84
CA CYS A 193 7.30 25.79 -55.31
C CYS A 193 7.89 26.53 -54.10
N ARG A 194 8.99 27.28 -54.30
CA ARG A 194 9.72 27.96 -53.21
C ARG A 194 8.81 28.76 -52.26
N ARG A 195 7.86 29.52 -52.81
CA ARG A 195 6.94 30.36 -52.03
C ARG A 195 5.99 29.50 -51.17
N CYS A 196 5.33 28.53 -51.78
CA CYS A 196 4.39 27.66 -51.07
C CYS A 196 5.08 26.75 -50.05
N PHE A 197 6.35 26.41 -50.26
CA PHE A 197 7.17 25.68 -49.28
C PHE A 197 7.45 26.55 -48.05
N ASN A 198 7.81 27.82 -48.24
CA ASN A 198 7.98 28.74 -47.12
C ASN A 198 6.68 28.99 -46.35
N ASP A 199 5.55 29.12 -47.06
CA ASP A 199 4.24 29.24 -46.41
C ASP A 199 3.92 27.97 -45.59
N HIS A 200 4.21 26.78 -46.13
CA HIS A 200 4.05 25.51 -45.41
C HIS A 200 4.92 25.44 -44.15
N CYS A 201 6.19 25.86 -44.22
CA CYS A 201 7.06 25.93 -43.04
C CYS A 201 6.56 26.94 -42.00
N GLN A 202 5.98 28.07 -42.43
CA GLN A 202 5.37 29.03 -41.52
C GLN A 202 4.11 28.48 -40.85
N ASP A 203 3.29 27.73 -41.59
CA ASP A 203 2.10 27.07 -41.05
C ASP A 203 2.52 26.04 -39.99
N LEU A 204 3.54 25.21 -40.27
CA LEU A 204 4.12 24.26 -39.30
C LEU A 204 4.69 24.94 -38.05
N SER A 205 5.33 26.11 -38.21
CA SER A 205 5.84 26.87 -37.05
C SER A 205 4.72 27.30 -36.11
N LYS A 206 3.57 27.73 -36.65
CA LYS A 206 2.40 28.10 -35.84
C LYS A 206 1.77 26.90 -35.14
N GLU A 207 1.73 25.76 -35.81
CA GLU A 207 1.26 24.51 -35.19
C GLU A 207 2.18 24.09 -34.03
N LEU A 208 3.49 24.23 -34.21
CA LEU A 208 4.45 23.96 -33.13
C LEU A 208 4.25 24.92 -31.95
N ASP A 209 4.02 26.21 -32.19
CA ASP A 209 3.74 27.18 -31.13
C ASP A 209 2.51 26.77 -30.29
N ASN A 210 1.46 26.23 -30.93
CA ASN A 210 0.30 25.69 -30.21
C ASN A 210 0.65 24.45 -29.38
N VAL A 211 1.46 23.53 -29.92
CA VAL A 211 1.90 22.34 -29.17
C VAL A 211 2.74 22.74 -27.95
N VAL A 212 3.62 23.74 -28.10
CA VAL A 212 4.42 24.27 -26.99
C VAL A 212 3.53 24.93 -25.94
N TYR A 213 2.52 25.70 -26.38
CA TYR A 213 1.54 26.31 -25.47
C TYR A 213 0.79 25.27 -24.64
N GLU A 214 0.22 24.24 -25.28
CA GLU A 214 -0.49 23.16 -24.59
C GLU A 214 0.43 22.36 -23.66
N HIS A 215 1.67 22.10 -24.10
CA HIS A 215 2.70 21.46 -23.26
C HIS A 215 2.98 22.28 -21.99
N ASP A 216 3.12 23.60 -22.11
CA ASP A 216 3.45 24.47 -20.98
C ASP A 216 2.28 24.60 -20.00
N ILE A 217 1.02 24.63 -20.48
CA ILE A 217 -0.17 24.53 -19.63
C ILE A 217 -0.13 23.22 -18.84
N LEU A 218 0.03 22.09 -19.53
CA LEU A 218 0.01 20.78 -18.89
C LEU A 218 1.14 20.63 -17.86
N LYS A 219 2.33 21.14 -18.19
CA LYS A 219 3.47 21.18 -17.27
C LYS A 219 3.13 22.01 -16.03
N GLN A 220 2.51 23.18 -16.20
CA GLN A 220 2.09 24.02 -15.08
C GLN A 220 1.05 23.29 -14.20
N GLU A 221 0.08 22.60 -14.79
CA GLU A 221 -0.91 21.80 -14.04
C GLU A 221 -0.27 20.65 -13.25
N LEU A 222 0.77 20.01 -13.80
CA LEU A 222 1.52 18.93 -13.14
C LEU A 222 2.47 19.42 -12.04
N GLU A 223 3.03 20.63 -12.19
CA GLU A 223 3.96 21.23 -11.22
C GLU A 223 3.25 21.97 -10.09
N MET A 224 1.98 22.33 -10.26
CA MET A 224 1.15 22.91 -9.20
C MET A 224 1.06 21.92 -8.03
N PRO A 225 1.49 22.30 -6.81
CA PRO A 225 1.35 21.45 -5.65
C PRO A 225 -0.14 21.17 -5.44
N ASN A 226 -0.49 19.90 -5.26
CA ASN A 226 -1.85 19.40 -5.04
C ASN A 226 -2.29 19.78 -3.61
N GLU A 227 -2.39 21.09 -3.33
CA GLU A 227 -2.63 21.65 -1.99
C GLU A 227 -4.08 21.50 -1.55
N ASN A 228 -4.96 21.16 -2.47
CA ASN A 228 -6.36 20.92 -2.20
C ASN A 228 -6.66 19.52 -2.71
N ASN A 229 -7.28 18.67 -1.89
CA ASN A 229 -7.78 17.31 -2.20
C ASN A 229 -8.85 17.32 -3.34
N SER A 230 -8.60 18.03 -4.43
CA SER A 230 -9.49 18.25 -5.56
C SER A 230 -9.57 17.02 -6.45
N HIS A 231 -8.57 16.12 -6.38
CA HIS A 231 -8.58 14.89 -7.14
C HIS A 231 -9.75 14.01 -6.71
N TYR A 232 -10.54 13.55 -7.69
CA TYR A 232 -11.78 12.81 -7.45
C TYR A 232 -11.58 11.54 -6.61
N LEU A 233 -10.43 10.87 -6.73
CA LEU A 233 -10.09 9.71 -5.88
C LEU A 233 -9.85 10.09 -4.42
N LEU A 234 -9.26 11.25 -4.14
CA LEU A 234 -9.05 11.72 -2.76
C LEU A 234 -10.40 12.05 -2.10
N LYS A 235 -11.33 12.65 -2.87
CA LYS A 235 -12.70 12.86 -2.41
C LYS A 235 -13.43 11.55 -2.10
N GLN A 236 -13.29 10.53 -2.94
CA GLN A 236 -13.87 9.21 -2.67
C GLN A 236 -13.31 8.57 -1.40
N ILE A 237 -12.01 8.74 -1.12
CA ILE A 237 -11.40 8.26 0.13
C ILE A 237 -11.97 9.04 1.33
N ASP A 238 -12.10 10.35 1.22
CA ASP A 238 -12.66 11.20 2.29
C ASP A 238 -14.15 10.87 2.56
N GLU A 239 -14.94 10.62 1.51
CA GLU A 239 -16.33 10.15 1.60
C GLU A 239 -16.40 8.76 2.27
N TRP A 240 -15.59 7.81 1.81
CA TRP A 240 -15.53 6.47 2.41
C TRP A 240 -15.16 6.51 3.90
N LYS A 241 -14.21 7.38 4.28
CA LYS A 241 -13.81 7.57 5.68
C LYS A 241 -14.99 8.10 6.51
N LYS A 242 -15.69 9.12 6.00
CA LYS A 242 -16.85 9.71 6.67
C LYS A 242 -17.95 8.66 6.89
N ASP A 243 -18.32 7.94 5.84
CA ASP A 243 -19.35 6.90 5.90
C ASP A 243 -18.98 5.78 6.89
N SER A 244 -17.70 5.43 6.98
CA SER A 244 -17.22 4.40 7.90
C SER A 244 -17.32 4.86 9.36
N ILE A 245 -16.96 6.11 9.65
CA ILE A 245 -17.08 6.70 10.99
C ILE A 245 -18.57 6.76 11.40
N ASP A 246 -19.44 7.18 10.50
CA ASP A 246 -20.87 7.30 10.78
C ASP A 246 -21.50 5.93 11.10
N LYS A 247 -21.12 4.87 10.37
CA LYS A 247 -21.55 3.49 10.67
C LYS A 247 -21.07 3.01 12.04
N ILE A 248 -19.82 3.31 12.43
CA ILE A 248 -19.28 2.94 13.75
C ILE A 248 -20.07 3.65 14.85
N ASN A 249 -20.33 4.95 14.68
CA ASN A 249 -21.07 5.75 15.64
C ASN A 249 -22.51 5.26 15.81
N GLN A 250 -23.18 4.95 14.69
CA GLN A 250 -24.52 4.39 14.72
C GLN A 250 -24.55 3.05 15.47
N LEU A 251 -23.63 2.14 15.16
CA LEU A 251 -23.55 0.83 15.82
C LEU A 251 -23.31 0.98 17.34
N ALA A 252 -22.42 1.89 17.73
CA ALA A 252 -22.13 2.16 19.13
C ALA A 252 -23.33 2.80 19.84
N HIS A 253 -24.14 3.59 19.14
CA HIS A 253 -25.38 4.15 19.69
C HIS A 253 -26.43 3.06 19.90
N GLU A 254 -26.66 2.20 18.91
CA GLU A 254 -27.58 1.06 19.00
C GLU A 254 -27.22 0.14 20.17
N CYS A 255 -25.94 -0.23 20.29
CA CYS A 255 -25.47 -1.08 21.39
C CYS A 255 -25.70 -0.44 22.77
N ARG A 256 -25.47 0.88 22.92
CA ARG A 256 -25.74 1.59 24.19
C ARG A 256 -27.22 1.59 24.51
N THR A 257 -28.08 1.83 23.52
CA THR A 257 -29.54 1.81 23.69
C THR A 257 -30.02 0.42 24.13
N ASP A 258 -29.45 -0.65 23.58
CA ASP A 258 -29.81 -2.01 23.98
C ASP A 258 -29.37 -2.33 25.43
N VAL A 259 -28.16 -1.92 25.83
CA VAL A 259 -27.73 -2.04 27.23
C VAL A 259 -28.64 -1.27 28.17
N LEU A 260 -29.07 -0.05 27.81
CA LEU A 260 -29.97 0.75 28.64
C LEU A 260 -31.32 0.06 28.84
N LYS A 261 -31.90 -0.53 27.78
CA LYS A 261 -33.15 -1.29 27.89
C LYS A 261 -33.01 -2.50 28.83
N LEU A 262 -31.89 -3.21 28.76
CA LEU A 262 -31.63 -4.35 29.64
C LEU A 262 -31.42 -3.90 31.10
N LEU A 263 -30.77 -2.77 31.32
CA LEU A 263 -30.61 -2.17 32.64
C LEU A 263 -31.95 -1.74 33.25
N GLU A 264 -32.85 -1.14 32.44
CA GLU A 264 -34.20 -0.79 32.88
C GLU A 264 -35.00 -2.03 33.28
N LYS A 265 -34.99 -3.07 32.44
CA LYS A 265 -35.64 -4.35 32.75
C LYS A 265 -35.07 -5.01 34.02
N ASN A 266 -33.75 -4.96 34.21
CA ASN A 266 -33.12 -5.47 35.43
C ASN A 266 -33.51 -4.66 36.67
N LYS A 267 -33.59 -3.33 36.55
CA LYS A 267 -34.02 -2.44 37.63
C LYS A 267 -35.45 -2.73 38.06
N ASP A 268 -36.35 -3.01 37.12
CA ASP A 268 -37.73 -3.40 37.43
C ASP A 268 -37.77 -4.72 38.22
N GLN A 269 -36.98 -5.72 37.80
CA GLN A 269 -36.87 -7.00 38.51
C GLN A 269 -36.28 -6.85 39.92
N LEU A 270 -35.22 -6.04 40.08
CA LEU A 270 -34.63 -5.75 41.38
C LEU A 270 -35.60 -5.02 42.30
N THR A 271 -36.39 -4.08 41.76
CA THR A 271 -37.42 -3.35 42.51
C THR A 271 -38.49 -4.30 43.04
N ASP A 272 -38.92 -5.27 42.24
CA ASP A 272 -39.88 -6.28 42.65
C ASP A 272 -39.33 -7.21 43.73
N SER A 273 -38.09 -7.67 43.61
CA SER A 273 -37.42 -8.49 44.61
C SER A 273 -37.22 -7.73 45.92
N PHE A 274 -36.78 -6.48 45.85
CA PHE A 274 -36.64 -5.61 47.02
C PHE A 274 -37.98 -5.39 47.74
N ARG A 275 -39.07 -5.20 46.99
CA ARG A 275 -40.43 -5.09 47.55
C ARG A 275 -40.85 -6.36 48.29
N LYS A 276 -40.55 -7.55 47.76
CA LYS A 276 -40.84 -8.83 48.41
C LYS A 276 -40.10 -8.97 49.74
N ILE A 277 -38.80 -8.65 49.78
CA ILE A 277 -38.00 -8.68 51.02
C ILE A 277 -38.54 -7.66 52.02
N SER A 278 -38.81 -6.43 51.57
CA SER A 278 -39.36 -5.37 52.42
C SER A 278 -40.67 -5.78 53.10
N ASN A 279 -41.55 -6.48 52.37
CA ASN A 279 -42.80 -7.00 52.93
C ASN A 279 -42.56 -8.12 53.94
N ARG A 280 -41.62 -9.05 53.67
CA ARG A 280 -41.25 -10.12 54.61
C ARG A 280 -40.67 -9.57 55.91
N VAL A 281 -39.76 -8.59 55.81
CA VAL A 281 -39.14 -7.93 56.97
C VAL A 281 -40.18 -7.18 57.80
N ARG A 282 -41.09 -6.42 57.15
CA ARG A 282 -42.18 -5.73 57.87
C ARG A 282 -43.09 -6.70 58.58
N LYS A 283 -43.54 -7.76 57.88
CA LYS A 283 -44.42 -8.76 58.46
C LYS A 283 -43.79 -9.46 59.66
N GLY A 284 -42.54 -9.92 59.55
CA GLY A 284 -41.84 -10.54 60.69
C GLY A 284 -41.69 -9.59 61.88
N ARG A 285 -41.47 -8.30 61.62
CA ARG A 285 -41.44 -7.28 62.68
C ARG A 285 -42.80 -7.05 63.33
N ASP A 286 -43.86 -6.93 62.54
CA ASP A 286 -45.22 -6.64 63.02
C ASP A 286 -45.82 -7.84 63.77
N ASP A 287 -45.50 -9.06 63.34
CA ASP A 287 -45.95 -10.32 63.95
C ASP A 287 -45.03 -10.78 65.11
N GLU A 288 -43.92 -10.06 65.38
CA GLU A 288 -42.82 -10.46 66.28
C GLU A 288 -42.27 -11.88 66.03
N ASP A 289 -42.45 -12.38 64.80
CA ASP A 289 -42.14 -13.75 64.36
C ASP A 289 -40.92 -13.75 63.44
N TYR A 290 -39.73 -13.72 64.06
CA TYR A 290 -38.45 -13.86 63.36
C TYR A 290 -37.39 -14.50 64.25
N ASP A 291 -36.48 -15.26 63.65
CA ASP A 291 -35.31 -15.81 64.33
C ASP A 291 -33.98 -15.37 63.68
N GLU A 292 -32.85 -15.83 64.22
CA GLU A 292 -31.53 -15.48 63.70
C GLU A 292 -31.30 -15.97 62.25
N ARG A 293 -32.01 -17.02 61.82
CA ARG A 293 -31.92 -17.57 60.47
C ARG A 293 -32.65 -16.66 59.49
N ASP A 294 -33.81 -16.12 59.87
CA ASP A 294 -34.54 -15.14 59.06
C ASP A 294 -33.74 -13.85 58.87
N LEU A 295 -33.15 -13.34 59.96
CA LEU A 295 -32.29 -12.15 59.90
C LEU A 295 -31.06 -12.38 59.01
N SER A 296 -30.39 -13.53 59.15
CA SER A 296 -29.24 -13.90 58.31
C SER A 296 -29.63 -14.04 56.83
N LYS A 297 -30.80 -14.64 56.56
CA LYS A 297 -31.34 -14.81 55.21
C LYS A 297 -31.65 -13.48 54.55
N TRP A 298 -32.39 -12.58 55.21
CA TRP A 298 -32.71 -11.26 54.66
C TRP A 298 -31.46 -10.41 54.44
N MET A 299 -30.49 -10.47 55.35
CA MET A 299 -29.24 -9.73 55.20
C MET A 299 -28.42 -10.24 53.99
N THR A 300 -28.45 -11.55 53.74
CA THR A 300 -27.81 -12.17 52.58
C THR A 300 -28.51 -11.75 51.28
N GLU A 301 -29.84 -11.88 51.22
CA GLU A 301 -30.65 -11.47 50.05
C GLU A 301 -30.47 -9.96 49.74
N LEU A 302 -30.39 -9.10 50.76
CA LEU A 302 -30.12 -7.67 50.58
C LEU A 302 -28.72 -7.39 50.04
N LYS A 303 -27.72 -8.18 50.45
CA LYS A 303 -26.35 -8.07 49.95
C LYS A 303 -26.27 -8.49 48.48
N GLU A 304 -26.93 -9.59 48.12
CA GLU A 304 -27.02 -10.06 46.74
C GLU A 304 -27.69 -9.03 45.82
N LEU A 305 -28.83 -8.44 46.25
CA LEU A 305 -29.48 -7.36 45.48
C LEU A 305 -28.60 -6.13 45.31
N LYS A 306 -27.80 -5.78 46.33
CA LYS A 306 -26.87 -4.65 46.25
C LYS A 306 -25.74 -4.93 45.25
N ASP A 307 -25.25 -6.16 45.22
CA ASP A 307 -24.20 -6.57 44.29
C ASP A 307 -24.74 -6.63 42.84
N GLU A 308 -25.96 -7.15 42.63
CA GLU A 308 -26.63 -7.16 41.31
C GLU A 308 -26.97 -5.77 40.76
N LEU A 309 -27.21 -4.78 41.65
CA LEU A 309 -27.43 -3.39 41.25
C LEU A 309 -26.16 -2.73 40.70
N ILE A 310 -24.99 -3.10 41.22
CA ILE A 310 -23.70 -2.54 40.81
C ILE A 310 -23.16 -3.28 39.58
N LYS A 311 -23.34 -4.61 39.54
CA LYS A 311 -22.88 -5.46 38.45
C LYS A 311 -23.95 -6.49 38.10
N PRO A 312 -24.79 -6.21 37.08
CA PRO A 312 -25.78 -7.16 36.60
C PRO A 312 -25.09 -8.41 36.07
N SER A 313 -25.51 -9.58 36.54
CA SER A 313 -24.95 -10.88 36.12
C SER A 313 -25.65 -11.45 34.88
N ASN A 314 -26.73 -10.81 34.44
CA ASN A 314 -27.69 -11.28 33.44
C ASN A 314 -27.33 -10.91 32.00
N PHE A 315 -26.33 -10.05 31.78
CA PHE A 315 -25.86 -9.78 30.42
C PHE A 315 -24.38 -9.40 30.40
N ARG A 316 -23.73 -9.72 29.28
CA ARG A 316 -22.32 -9.45 29.02
C ARG A 316 -22.15 -8.80 27.66
N ILE A 317 -21.09 -8.01 27.54
CA ILE A 317 -20.68 -7.39 26.30
C ILE A 317 -19.57 -8.27 25.71
N GLU A 318 -19.77 -8.75 24.49
CA GLU A 318 -18.82 -9.62 23.79
C GLU A 318 -18.47 -9.06 22.41
N GLU A 319 -17.23 -9.31 21.99
CA GLU A 319 -16.76 -9.00 20.64
C GLU A 319 -17.14 -10.12 19.68
N ASP A 320 -17.87 -9.76 18.63
CA ASP A 320 -18.21 -10.67 17.55
C ASP A 320 -17.03 -10.86 16.60
N LYS A 321 -16.17 -11.82 16.95
CA LYS A 321 -14.96 -12.17 16.21
C LYS A 321 -15.24 -12.87 14.87
N GLN A 322 -16.49 -13.25 14.59
CA GLN A 322 -16.81 -14.07 13.41
C GLN A 322 -17.36 -13.28 12.22
N ARG A 323 -17.77 -12.02 12.40
CA ARG A 323 -18.61 -11.34 11.39
C ARG A 323 -17.95 -10.21 10.61
N SER A 324 -16.78 -9.71 11.02
CA SER A 324 -16.01 -8.78 10.18
C SER A 324 -14.54 -8.69 10.62
N PRO A 325 -13.56 -8.83 9.71
CA PRO A 325 -12.13 -8.72 10.04
C PRO A 325 -11.66 -7.28 10.28
N TRP A 326 -12.45 -6.27 9.91
CA TRP A 326 -12.00 -4.86 9.90
C TRP A 326 -12.54 -4.03 11.06
N ILE A 327 -13.76 -4.31 11.53
CA ILE A 327 -14.36 -3.70 12.73
C ILE A 327 -15.12 -4.80 13.47
N GLN A 328 -14.62 -5.19 14.63
CA GLN A 328 -15.27 -6.20 15.47
C GLN A 328 -16.55 -5.59 16.04
N LYS A 329 -17.69 -6.19 15.70
CA LYS A 329 -18.99 -5.72 16.20
C LYS A 329 -19.11 -6.10 17.67
N ILE A 330 -19.35 -5.12 18.53
CA ILE A 330 -19.70 -5.40 19.91
C ILE A 330 -21.17 -5.81 19.97
N ARG A 331 -21.48 -6.87 20.71
CA ARG A 331 -22.86 -7.33 20.95
C ARG A 331 -23.11 -7.50 22.44
N VAL A 332 -24.37 -7.37 22.81
CA VAL A 332 -24.85 -7.67 24.15
C VAL A 332 -25.48 -9.05 24.12
N CYS A 333 -25.02 -9.95 24.99
CA CYS A 333 -25.56 -11.29 25.17
C CYS A 333 -26.34 -11.32 26.49
N GLU A 334 -27.60 -11.76 26.47
CA GLU A 334 -28.34 -12.12 27.68
C GLU A 334 -27.91 -13.53 28.11
N ASP A 335 -27.37 -13.67 29.32
CA ASP A 335 -27.09 -14.96 29.93
C ASP A 335 -28.41 -15.52 30.49
N PHE A 336 -29.10 -16.38 29.73
CA PHE A 336 -30.20 -17.18 30.27
C PHE A 336 -29.64 -18.19 31.27
N HIS A 337 -29.60 -17.82 32.55
CA HIS A 337 -29.54 -18.81 33.62
C HIS A 337 -30.92 -19.47 33.72
N ASP A 338 -31.05 -20.67 33.14
CA ASP A 338 -32.11 -21.62 33.50
C ASP A 338 -32.02 -21.93 35.00
N ARG A 339 -32.70 -21.12 35.83
CA ARG A 339 -33.17 -21.56 37.15
C ARG A 339 -34.45 -22.38 36.96
N ALA A 340 -34.32 -23.50 36.24
CA ALA A 340 -35.33 -24.54 36.14
C ALA A 340 -34.63 -25.89 36.31
N LYS A 341 -34.21 -26.19 37.55
CA LYS A 341 -33.93 -27.54 38.07
C LYS A 341 -33.57 -27.45 39.55
N LEU A 342 -34.60 -27.26 40.37
CA LEU A 342 -34.68 -27.80 41.73
C LEU A 342 -36.18 -28.03 41.97
N GLU A 343 -36.63 -29.26 41.77
CA GLU A 343 -37.83 -29.91 42.36
C GLU A 343 -38.14 -31.18 41.54
N ASP A 344 -37.35 -32.22 41.78
CA ASP A 344 -37.75 -33.64 41.79
C ASP A 344 -36.50 -34.52 41.96
N SER A 345 -36.07 -34.69 43.22
CA SER A 345 -35.40 -35.87 43.79
C SER A 345 -35.15 -35.66 45.28
#